data_AF-A0A9P0ZUV7-F1
#
_entry.id   AF-A0A9P0ZUV7-F1
#
_cell.length_a   1.000
_cell.length_b   1.000
_cell.length_c   1.000
_cell.angle_alpha   90.00
_cell.angle_beta   90.00
_cell.angle_gamma   90.00
#
_symmetry.space_group_name_H-M   'P 1'
#
loop_
_entity.id
_entity.type
_entity.pdbx_description
1 polymer ?
#
loop_
_entity_poly.entity_id
_entity_poly.type
_entity_poly.pdbx_seq_one_letter_code
_entity_poly.pdbx_strand_id
1 'polypeptide(L)'
;MEVFGQNPNRIVSGYSEEFESAFLEHMKRSHRFSRVAAKVVYNEYIADRQHIHMNSTEWATLTEFVKYLGRTGKCKVEETPKGWFITYIDRDSETLFKEKMKSKRVKADIVEEEKQERAIKRQRERAEELMGGGISTDEINDSSERKLLEKKLDGCDQKVKLSLGPSLKLHNEKDRPESCSISVFDAMDYHQNTTGDGSASKSGGKSGFGGVSGGGVLDELMREEEQAKEQQNRKDYWLCEGIVVKVMSKGLANKDAYYKKKGVVRRVIDKYVGEIEILENKHIPRVDQEELETVIPQIGGLVRIVNGAYRGSNARLLAIDTDHFSAKVKIEKGIYDGKVLKAIDYEDICKLGV
;
A
#
# COMPACT_ATOMS: atom_id res chain seq x y z
N MET A 1 -32.47 -16.61 12.79
CA MET A 1 -31.82 -15.50 12.06
C MET A 1 -30.66 -16.11 11.30
N GLU A 2 -30.94 -16.69 10.13
CA GLU A 2 -29.97 -17.46 9.36
C GLU A 2 -29.67 -16.72 8.06
N VAL A 3 -28.41 -16.33 7.87
CA VAL A 3 -27.95 -15.71 6.63
C VAL A 3 -27.54 -16.83 5.67
N PHE A 4 -28.53 -17.52 5.12
CA PHE A 4 -28.32 -18.43 4.00
C PHE A 4 -28.00 -17.62 2.73
N GLY A 5 -26.82 -17.81 2.14
CA GLY A 5 -26.51 -17.25 0.81
C GLY A 5 -25.04 -17.01 0.48
N GLN A 6 -24.15 -16.93 1.48
CA GLN A 6 -22.71 -16.88 1.23
C GLN A 6 -22.11 -18.29 1.42
N ASN A 7 -21.24 -18.71 0.49
CA ASN A 7 -20.53 -19.98 0.58
C ASN A 7 -19.76 -20.04 1.92
N PRO A 8 -20.16 -20.90 2.88
CA PRO A 8 -19.66 -20.82 4.26
C PRO A 8 -18.14 -20.96 4.30
N ASN A 9 -17.57 -21.79 3.42
CA ASN A 9 -16.14 -21.99 3.25
C ASN A 9 -15.38 -20.69 2.91
N ARG A 10 -15.96 -19.79 2.08
CA ARG A 10 -15.31 -18.52 1.70
C ARG A 10 -15.32 -17.52 2.85
N ILE A 11 -16.43 -17.45 3.60
CA ILE A 11 -16.53 -16.63 4.82
C ILE A 11 -15.54 -17.12 5.88
N VAL A 12 -15.51 -18.44 6.12
CA VAL A 12 -14.59 -19.07 7.08
C VAL A 12 -13.14 -18.87 6.66
N SER A 13 -12.79 -18.95 5.37
CA SER A 13 -11.46 -18.62 4.86
C SER A 13 -11.08 -17.17 5.21
N GLY A 14 -11.95 -16.20 4.90
CA GLY A 14 -11.71 -14.79 5.21
C GLY A 14 -11.51 -14.53 6.72
N TYR A 15 -12.38 -15.05 7.58
CA TYR A 15 -12.20 -14.94 9.03
C TYR A 15 -10.95 -15.68 9.54
N SER A 16 -10.52 -16.75 8.88
CA SER A 16 -9.29 -17.48 9.25
C SER A 16 -8.03 -16.69 8.87
N GLU A 17 -8.01 -16.03 7.71
CA GLU A 17 -6.94 -15.12 7.29
C GLU A 17 -6.84 -13.87 8.17
N GLU A 18 -7.99 -13.27 8.53
CA GLU A 18 -8.05 -12.14 9.48
C GLU A 18 -7.60 -12.56 10.88
N PHE A 19 -8.07 -13.70 11.39
CA PHE A 19 -7.66 -14.26 12.69
C PHE A 19 -6.15 -14.55 12.73
N GLU A 20 -5.60 -15.19 11.69
CA GLU A 20 -4.18 -15.48 11.63
C GLU A 20 -3.37 -14.18 11.64
N SER A 21 -3.77 -13.21 10.81
CA SER A 21 -3.10 -11.92 10.72
C SER A 21 -3.10 -11.17 12.05
N ALA A 22 -4.25 -11.10 12.72
CA ALA A 22 -4.40 -10.45 14.02
C ALA A 22 -3.64 -11.17 15.15
N PHE A 23 -3.65 -12.51 15.16
CA PHE A 23 -2.88 -13.32 16.12
C PHE A 23 -1.36 -13.13 15.93
N LEU A 24 -0.89 -13.10 14.67
CA LEU A 24 0.50 -12.84 14.36
C LEU A 24 0.91 -11.39 14.64
N GLU A 25 0.01 -10.42 14.50
CA GLU A 25 0.25 -9.03 14.92
C GLU A 25 0.38 -8.94 16.45
N HIS A 26 -0.49 -9.61 17.21
CA HIS A 26 -0.37 -9.69 18.68
C HIS A 26 0.95 -10.35 19.11
N MET A 27 1.36 -11.44 18.45
CA MET A 27 2.69 -12.04 18.63
C MET A 27 3.84 -11.08 18.29
N LYS A 28 3.75 -10.32 17.19
CA LYS A 28 4.72 -9.26 16.82
C LYS A 28 4.75 -8.10 17.83
N ARG A 29 3.66 -7.84 18.55
CA ARG A 29 3.54 -6.75 19.54
C ARG A 29 4.09 -7.16 20.89
N SER A 30 3.68 -8.32 21.40
CA SER A 30 3.95 -8.76 22.77
C SER A 30 5.16 -9.71 22.88
N HIS A 31 5.37 -10.59 21.89
CA HIS A 31 6.22 -11.79 22.05
C HIS A 31 7.21 -12.03 20.89
N ARG A 32 7.83 -10.96 20.36
CA ARG A 32 8.71 -11.00 19.16
C ARG A 32 9.79 -12.09 19.14
N PHE A 33 10.47 -12.27 20.27
CA PHE A 33 11.63 -13.17 20.42
C PHE A 33 11.45 -14.16 21.58
N SER A 34 10.26 -14.19 22.19
CA SER A 34 9.99 -14.98 23.38
C SER A 34 9.41 -16.35 23.01
N ARG A 35 9.81 -17.38 23.75
CA ARG A 35 9.19 -18.71 23.71
C ARG A 35 8.01 -18.73 24.69
N VAL A 36 6.79 -18.66 24.18
CA VAL A 36 5.58 -18.52 25.02
C VAL A 36 4.64 -19.69 24.82
N ALA A 37 3.90 -20.08 25.87
CA ALA A 37 2.87 -21.10 25.76
C ALA A 37 1.68 -20.56 24.96
N ALA A 38 1.22 -21.30 23.94
CA ALA A 38 0.19 -20.83 23.00
C ALA A 38 -1.11 -20.40 23.70
N LYS A 39 -1.48 -21.07 24.81
CA LYS A 39 -2.66 -20.72 25.62
C LYS A 39 -2.56 -19.33 26.26
N VAL A 40 -1.35 -18.88 26.63
CA VAL A 40 -1.15 -17.54 27.21
C VAL A 40 -1.39 -16.48 26.12
N VAL A 41 -0.78 -16.68 24.94
CA VAL A 41 -0.96 -15.78 23.78
C VAL A 41 -2.43 -15.71 23.34
N TYR A 42 -3.13 -16.85 23.29
CA TYR A 42 -4.57 -16.87 22.98
C TYR A 42 -5.41 -16.14 24.04
N ASN A 43 -5.12 -16.34 25.33
CA ASN A 43 -5.81 -15.65 26.42
C ASN A 43 -5.60 -14.13 26.41
N GLU A 44 -4.41 -13.66 26.03
CA GLU A 44 -4.14 -12.23 25.82
C GLU A 44 -4.90 -11.69 24.59
N TYR A 45 -4.90 -12.43 23.48
CA TYR A 45 -5.60 -12.05 22.26
C TYR A 45 -7.13 -11.93 22.46
N ILE A 46 -7.76 -12.86 23.19
CA ILE A 46 -9.21 -12.76 23.48
C ILE A 46 -9.57 -11.69 24.53
N ALA A 47 -8.59 -11.02 25.15
CA ALA A 47 -8.85 -9.92 26.06
C ALA A 47 -9.35 -8.66 25.32
N ASP A 48 -8.97 -8.50 24.05
CA ASP A 48 -9.46 -7.42 23.20
C ASP A 48 -10.92 -7.67 22.78
N ARG A 49 -11.80 -6.69 23.00
CA ARG A 49 -13.25 -6.85 22.72
C ARG A 49 -13.60 -7.03 21.24
N GLN A 50 -12.67 -6.72 20.34
CA GLN A 50 -12.83 -6.80 18.88
C GLN A 50 -12.06 -7.99 18.26
N HIS A 51 -11.69 -9.00 19.05
CA HIS A 51 -11.06 -10.20 18.52
C HIS A 51 -12.04 -11.07 17.72
N ILE A 52 -11.57 -11.70 16.64
CA ILE A 52 -12.26 -12.84 16.01
C ILE A 52 -12.06 -14.06 16.91
N HIS A 53 -13.14 -14.70 17.33
CA HIS A 53 -13.05 -15.91 18.15
C HIS A 53 -12.75 -17.15 17.28
N MET A 54 -11.97 -18.10 17.80
CA MET A 54 -11.52 -19.29 17.06
C MET A 54 -12.67 -20.13 16.46
N ASN A 55 -13.85 -20.14 17.11
CA ASN A 55 -15.08 -20.79 16.60
C ASN A 55 -15.56 -20.25 15.23
N SER A 56 -15.08 -19.09 14.79
CA SER A 56 -15.41 -18.48 13.50
C SER A 56 -14.39 -18.81 12.39
N THR A 57 -13.38 -19.62 12.70
CA THR A 57 -12.26 -19.98 11.80
C THR A 57 -12.30 -21.46 11.41
N GLU A 58 -11.44 -21.87 10.49
CA GLU A 58 -11.29 -23.29 10.08
C GLU A 58 -10.72 -24.19 11.19
N TRP A 59 -10.08 -23.62 12.23
CA TRP A 59 -9.41 -24.37 13.28
C TRP A 59 -10.33 -24.58 14.48
N ALA A 60 -10.77 -25.82 14.71
CA ALA A 60 -11.68 -26.14 15.82
C ALA A 60 -10.99 -26.10 17.19
N THR A 61 -9.65 -26.18 17.24
CA THR A 61 -8.87 -26.16 18.48
C THR A 61 -7.58 -25.34 18.35
N LEU A 62 -7.14 -24.74 19.46
CA LEU A 62 -5.89 -23.98 19.51
C LEU A 62 -4.67 -24.83 19.10
N THR A 63 -4.69 -26.12 19.43
CA THR A 63 -3.66 -27.09 19.04
C THR A 63 -3.57 -27.28 17.53
N GLU A 64 -4.70 -27.24 16.83
CA GLU A 64 -4.76 -27.37 15.37
C GLU A 64 -4.20 -26.12 14.68
N PHE A 65 -4.60 -24.93 15.12
CA PHE A 65 -4.03 -23.66 14.66
C PHE A 65 -2.52 -23.57 14.92
N VAL A 66 -2.05 -23.98 16.11
CA VAL A 66 -0.62 -24.02 16.43
C VAL A 66 0.14 -24.99 15.51
N LYS A 67 -0.42 -26.17 15.22
CA LYS A 67 0.16 -27.10 14.24
C LYS A 67 0.19 -26.51 12.83
N TYR A 68 -0.84 -25.77 12.42
CA TYR A 68 -0.87 -25.03 11.15
C TYR A 68 0.26 -23.98 11.07
N LEU A 69 0.44 -23.14 12.10
CA LEU A 69 1.53 -22.14 12.17
C LEU A 69 2.94 -22.78 12.07
N GLY A 70 3.08 -24.01 12.56
CA GLY A 70 4.30 -24.81 12.41
C GLY A 70 4.51 -25.32 10.98
N ARG A 71 3.43 -25.75 10.29
CA ARG A 71 3.49 -26.20 8.88
C ARG A 71 3.79 -25.04 7.92
N THR A 72 3.19 -23.87 8.13
CA THR A 72 3.51 -22.66 7.33
C THR A 72 4.88 -22.08 7.69
N GLY A 73 5.43 -22.48 8.84
CA GLY A 73 6.73 -22.04 9.36
C GLY A 73 6.77 -20.57 9.74
N LYS A 74 5.61 -19.95 10.00
CA LYS A 74 5.50 -18.57 10.50
C LYS A 74 5.90 -18.49 11.98
N CYS A 75 5.72 -19.58 12.72
CA CYS A 75 6.19 -19.74 14.09
C CYS A 75 6.98 -21.05 14.23
N LYS A 76 8.02 -21.04 15.07
CA LYS A 76 8.63 -22.27 15.56
C LYS A 76 7.74 -22.84 16.65
N VAL A 77 7.31 -24.09 16.49
CA VAL A 77 6.39 -24.78 17.40
C VAL A 77 7.14 -25.91 18.09
N GLU A 78 7.01 -26.00 19.41
CA GLU A 78 7.62 -27.05 20.21
C GLU A 78 6.61 -27.64 21.20
N GLU A 79 6.36 -28.95 21.10
CA GLU A 79 5.52 -29.69 22.04
C GLU A 79 6.33 -30.07 23.29
N THR A 80 5.75 -29.83 24.46
CA THR A 80 6.36 -30.16 25.77
C THR A 80 5.28 -30.77 26.68
N PRO A 81 5.63 -31.52 27.74
CA PRO A 81 4.64 -32.04 28.68
C PRO A 81 3.83 -30.96 29.43
N LYS A 82 4.24 -29.68 29.37
CA LYS A 82 3.49 -28.53 29.90
C LYS A 82 2.54 -27.88 28.87
N GLY A 83 2.50 -28.41 27.64
CA GLY A 83 1.71 -27.91 26.53
C GLY A 83 2.54 -27.39 25.36
N TRP A 84 1.85 -26.75 24.42
CA TRP A 84 2.41 -26.22 23.17
C TRP A 84 3.07 -24.86 23.38
N PHE A 85 4.34 -24.77 23.00
CA PHE A 85 5.10 -23.51 22.98
C PHE A 85 5.29 -23.03 21.54
N ILE A 86 5.17 -21.72 21.35
CA ILE A 86 5.35 -21.03 20.08
C ILE A 86 6.40 -19.93 20.24
N THR A 87 7.22 -19.74 19.21
CA THR A 87 8.18 -18.65 19.06
C THR A 87 7.97 -18.03 17.69
N TYR A 88 7.75 -16.72 17.62
CA TYR A 88 7.54 -16.04 16.34
C TYR A 88 8.82 -16.04 15.49
N ILE A 89 8.71 -16.25 14.18
CA ILE A 89 9.83 -16.12 13.24
C ILE A 89 9.56 -14.89 12.38
N ASP A 90 10.29 -13.81 12.66
CA ASP A 90 10.20 -12.57 11.89
C ASP A 90 10.83 -12.78 10.51
N ARG A 91 9.99 -12.84 9.47
CA ARG A 91 10.41 -12.98 8.07
C ARG A 91 10.54 -11.62 7.36
N ASP A 92 10.23 -10.50 8.02
CA ASP A 92 10.37 -9.18 7.43
C ASP A 92 11.85 -8.79 7.29
N SER A 93 12.31 -8.69 6.05
CA SER A 93 13.72 -8.39 5.71
C SER A 93 14.26 -7.07 6.29
N GLU A 94 13.37 -6.15 6.71
CA GLU A 94 13.73 -4.91 7.41
C GLU A 94 14.44 -5.16 8.75
N THR A 95 14.05 -6.16 9.54
CA THR A 95 14.64 -6.35 10.87
C THR A 95 16.03 -6.96 10.77
N LEU A 96 16.23 -7.91 9.85
CA LEU A 96 17.57 -8.37 9.46
C LEU A 96 18.44 -7.24 8.89
N PHE A 97 17.88 -6.29 8.14
CA PHE A 97 18.62 -5.11 7.68
C PHE A 97 19.00 -4.19 8.84
N LYS A 98 18.08 -3.93 9.77
CA LYS A 98 18.28 -3.07 10.94
C LYS A 98 19.26 -3.69 11.95
N GLU A 99 19.25 -5.01 12.12
CA GLU A 99 20.25 -5.75 12.89
C GLU A 99 21.61 -5.80 12.19
N LYS A 100 21.67 -6.04 10.88
CA LYS A 100 22.93 -5.92 10.12
C LYS A 100 23.50 -4.50 10.21
N MET A 101 22.66 -3.46 10.20
CA MET A 101 23.10 -2.07 10.38
C MET A 101 23.58 -1.79 11.81
N LYS A 102 22.89 -2.28 12.86
CA LYS A 102 23.37 -2.20 14.25
C LYS A 102 24.68 -2.97 14.45
N SER A 103 24.78 -4.19 13.95
CA SER A 103 25.98 -5.02 14.03
C SER A 103 27.16 -4.40 13.27
N LYS A 104 26.91 -3.74 12.12
CA LYS A 104 27.93 -2.94 11.41
C LYS A 104 28.39 -1.73 12.22
N ARG A 105 27.48 -1.00 12.88
CA ARG A 105 27.85 0.12 13.77
C ARG A 105 28.69 -0.36 14.94
N VAL A 106 28.21 -1.32 15.73
CA VAL A 106 28.95 -1.88 16.86
C VAL A 106 30.33 -2.43 16.45
N LYS A 107 30.45 -3.05 15.25
CA LYS A 107 31.76 -3.47 14.73
C LYS A 107 32.67 -2.31 14.32
N ALA A 108 32.12 -1.21 13.81
CA ALA A 108 32.89 0.00 13.54
C ALA A 108 33.34 0.67 14.84
N ASP A 109 32.45 0.77 15.83
CA ASP A 109 32.70 1.34 17.15
C ASP A 109 33.84 0.56 17.86
N ILE A 110 33.82 -0.78 17.84
CA ILE A 110 34.89 -1.63 18.40
C ILE A 110 36.24 -1.42 17.69
N VAL A 111 36.24 -1.26 16.36
CA VAL A 111 37.49 -1.03 15.59
C VAL A 111 38.03 0.39 15.83
N GLU A 112 37.15 1.36 16.06
CA GLU A 112 37.55 2.71 16.47
C GLU A 112 38.09 2.71 17.91
N GLU A 113 37.47 1.98 18.83
CA GLU A 113 37.91 1.79 20.22
C GLU A 113 39.30 1.13 20.28
N GLU A 114 39.56 0.05 19.55
CA GLU A 114 40.89 -0.58 19.46
C GLU A 114 41.96 0.39 18.92
N LYS A 115 41.58 1.25 17.98
CA LYS A 115 42.46 2.28 17.41
C LYS A 115 42.72 3.42 18.40
N GLN A 116 41.72 3.82 19.17
CA GLN A 116 41.84 4.81 20.24
C GLN A 116 42.69 4.28 21.40
N GLU A 117 42.48 3.03 21.84
CA GLU A 117 43.30 2.38 22.87
C GLU A 117 44.77 2.32 22.43
N ARG A 118 45.05 1.95 21.18
CA ARG A 118 46.41 1.94 20.62
C ARG A 118 47.03 3.35 20.54
N ALA A 119 46.24 4.40 20.36
CA ALA A 119 46.71 5.79 20.38
C ALA A 119 47.01 6.27 21.82
N ILE A 120 46.12 5.99 22.77
CA ILE A 120 46.31 6.31 24.19
C ILE A 120 47.52 5.56 24.75
N LYS A 121 47.68 4.27 24.43
CA LYS A 121 48.84 3.46 24.85
C LYS A 121 50.16 4.07 24.38
N ARG A 122 50.24 4.54 23.13
CA ARG A 122 51.44 5.21 22.59
C ARG A 122 51.72 6.57 23.23
N GLN A 123 50.69 7.32 23.61
CA GLN A 123 50.86 8.56 24.36
C GLN A 123 51.39 8.28 25.78
N ARG A 124 50.87 7.23 26.42
CA ARG A 124 51.30 6.78 27.74
C ARG A 124 52.73 6.26 27.73
N GLU A 125 53.07 5.38 26.78
CA GLU A 125 54.43 4.87 26.55
C GLU A 125 55.44 6.00 26.32
N ARG A 126 55.11 6.97 25.45
CA ARG A 126 55.95 8.16 25.24
C ARG A 126 56.07 9.04 26.49
N ALA A 127 55.02 9.15 27.31
CA ALA A 127 55.07 9.87 28.58
C ALA A 127 55.88 9.11 29.66
N GLU A 128 55.82 7.78 29.67
CA GLU A 128 56.61 6.90 30.54
C GLU A 128 58.09 6.89 30.13
N GLU A 129 58.43 6.98 28.83
CA GLU A 129 59.82 7.23 28.37
C GLU A 129 60.33 8.62 28.80
N LEU A 130 59.49 9.66 28.72
CA LEU A 130 59.84 11.02 29.16
C LEU A 130 59.91 11.17 30.69
N MET A 131 59.14 10.41 31.48
CA MET A 131 59.25 10.37 32.95
C MET A 131 60.31 9.38 33.45
N GLY A 132 60.65 8.35 32.67
CA GLY A 132 61.76 7.44 32.96
C GLY A 132 63.14 8.09 32.84
N GLY A 133 63.20 9.26 32.19
CA GLY A 133 64.39 10.10 32.01
C GLY A 133 64.82 10.93 33.23
N GLY A 134 64.72 10.37 34.44
CA GLY A 134 65.43 10.85 35.63
C GLY A 134 64.66 11.76 36.61
N ILE A 135 64.54 11.31 37.86
CA ILE A 135 65.42 11.76 38.96
C ILE A 135 65.23 10.83 40.17
N SER A 136 66.33 10.36 40.72
CA SER A 136 66.40 9.79 42.07
C SER A 136 67.08 10.80 42.99
N THR A 137 66.38 11.30 44.02
CA THR A 137 66.93 11.64 45.35
C THR A 137 65.72 11.85 46.27
N ASP A 138 65.73 11.20 47.45
CA ASP A 138 64.78 11.48 48.53
C ASP A 138 64.86 12.94 48.99
N GLU A 139 63.75 13.53 49.43
CA GLU A 139 63.63 13.96 50.83
C GLU A 139 62.15 14.10 51.22
N ILE A 140 61.89 13.79 52.48
CA ILE A 140 60.57 13.73 53.10
C ILE A 140 60.33 15.05 53.85
N ASN A 141 59.22 15.77 53.61
CA ASN A 141 58.46 16.25 54.76
C ASN A 141 56.98 16.60 54.54
N ASP A 142 56.22 16.15 55.55
CA ASP A 142 54.94 16.57 56.12
C ASP A 142 53.63 16.69 55.32
N SER A 143 52.59 16.26 56.03
CA SER A 143 51.17 16.29 55.70
C SER A 143 50.55 17.61 56.16
N SER A 144 49.62 18.18 55.39
CA SER A 144 48.37 18.72 55.95
C SER A 144 47.28 19.03 54.92
N GLU A 145 46.09 18.52 55.24
CA GLU A 145 44.74 19.02 54.92
C GLU A 145 44.19 19.09 53.47
N ARG A 146 42.90 18.72 53.37
CA ARG A 146 42.04 18.87 52.20
C ARG A 146 41.35 20.24 52.21
N LYS A 147 41.33 20.95 51.09
CA LYS A 147 40.29 21.92 50.66
C LYS A 147 40.40 22.08 49.14
N LEU A 148 39.41 21.68 48.34
CA LEU A 148 38.15 22.36 48.05
C LEU A 148 38.33 23.84 47.64
N LEU A 149 38.02 24.11 46.37
CA LEU A 149 37.87 25.40 45.66
C LEU A 149 38.25 26.69 46.42
N GLU A 150 39.26 27.39 45.88
CA GLU A 150 39.14 28.85 45.72
C GLU A 150 40.00 29.36 44.54
N LYS A 151 39.33 29.84 43.48
CA LYS A 151 39.92 30.79 42.52
C LYS A 151 38.81 31.69 41.99
N LYS A 152 38.75 32.92 42.51
CA LYS A 152 37.91 33.98 41.99
C LYS A 152 38.78 35.18 41.62
N LEU A 153 38.62 35.60 40.36
CA LEU A 153 38.74 36.99 39.87
C LEU A 153 40.17 37.60 39.90
N ASP A 154 40.61 38.41 38.95
CA ASP A 154 39.94 39.09 37.82
C ASP A 154 40.74 38.98 36.51
N GLY A 155 40.10 39.29 35.36
CA GLY A 155 40.85 39.78 34.18
C GLY A 155 40.45 39.25 32.79
N CYS A 156 39.54 39.96 32.12
CA CYS A 156 39.33 40.00 30.66
C CYS A 156 38.72 38.77 29.94
N ASP A 157 37.38 38.77 29.85
CA ASP A 157 36.62 38.03 28.84
C ASP A 157 36.87 38.53 27.41
N GLN A 158 36.95 37.59 26.47
CA GLN A 158 36.31 37.75 25.16
C GLN A 158 36.00 36.38 24.57
N LYS A 159 34.76 35.90 24.74
CA LYS A 159 34.31 34.59 24.24
C LYS A 159 33.09 34.70 23.33
N VAL A 160 33.17 33.90 22.26
CA VAL A 160 32.18 33.72 21.20
C VAL A 160 30.78 33.42 21.74
N LYS A 161 29.77 34.09 21.18
CA LYS A 161 28.35 33.94 21.54
C LYS A 161 27.67 32.92 20.62
N LEU A 162 27.27 31.77 21.18
CA LEU A 162 26.29 30.85 20.60
C LEU A 162 25.15 30.68 21.60
N SER A 163 23.92 30.98 21.17
CA SER A 163 22.73 30.93 22.02
C SER A 163 21.61 30.17 21.33
N LEU A 164 21.35 28.95 21.80
CA LEU A 164 20.16 28.15 21.54
C LEU A 164 19.67 27.60 22.89
N GLY A 165 18.40 27.86 23.22
CA GLY A 165 17.74 27.38 24.44
C GLY A 165 16.21 27.50 24.31
N PRO A 166 15.41 26.66 25.00
CA PRO A 166 14.12 26.24 24.45
C PRO A 166 12.86 26.49 25.33
N SER A 167 11.71 26.19 24.71
CA SER A 167 10.42 25.77 25.30
C SER A 167 9.31 26.77 25.70
N LEU A 168 8.28 26.79 24.83
CA LEU A 168 6.85 26.52 25.10
C LEU A 168 6.01 27.43 26.02
N LYS A 169 4.94 28.03 25.45
CA LYS A 169 3.53 27.61 25.69
C LYS A 169 2.50 28.26 24.72
N LEU A 170 1.38 27.56 24.51
CA LEU A 170 0.13 27.94 23.78
C LEU A 170 -0.53 29.20 24.40
N HIS A 171 -1.47 29.96 23.81
CA HIS A 171 -2.50 29.75 22.75
C HIS A 171 -2.96 31.15 22.22
N ASN A 172 -3.84 31.43 21.24
CA ASN A 172 -4.69 30.66 20.29
C ASN A 172 -5.11 31.56 19.08
N GLU A 173 -5.94 31.02 18.16
CA GLU A 173 -6.87 31.67 17.19
C GLU A 173 -6.35 32.39 15.91
N LYS A 174 -6.85 31.81 14.79
CA LYS A 174 -7.39 32.41 13.55
C LYS A 174 -6.55 32.63 12.28
N ASP A 175 -7.27 32.28 11.20
CA ASP A 175 -7.21 32.65 9.79
C ASP A 175 -6.12 32.10 8.84
N ARG A 176 -6.59 31.89 7.61
CA ARG A 176 -6.03 31.17 6.45
C ARG A 176 -6.56 31.91 5.21
N PRO A 177 -5.96 31.82 4.02
CA PRO A 177 -4.56 32.04 3.64
C PRO A 177 -4.42 33.23 2.63
N GLU A 178 -3.25 33.30 1.98
CA GLU A 178 -3.00 33.79 0.60
C GLU A 178 -2.19 35.08 0.37
N SER A 179 -1.11 34.87 -0.40
CA SER A 179 -0.60 35.69 -1.50
C SER A 179 0.64 36.59 -1.29
N CYS A 180 1.39 36.69 -2.40
CA CYS A 180 2.49 37.61 -2.73
C CYS A 180 3.78 37.50 -1.88
N SER A 181 4.99 37.70 -2.43
CA SER A 181 5.46 37.87 -3.82
C SER A 181 6.99 37.95 -3.83
N ILE A 182 7.67 37.54 -4.90
CA ILE A 182 8.72 38.34 -5.59
C ILE A 182 9.21 37.59 -6.84
N SER A 183 9.15 38.30 -7.96
CA SER A 183 9.68 37.93 -9.28
C SER A 183 10.90 38.81 -9.59
N VAL A 184 11.91 38.28 -10.30
CA VAL A 184 13.03 39.08 -10.81
C VAL A 184 13.34 38.73 -12.27
N PHE A 185 12.74 39.53 -13.17
CA PHE A 185 13.18 39.96 -14.52
C PHE A 185 13.45 38.96 -15.67
N ASP A 186 13.34 39.34 -16.97
CA ASP A 186 12.45 40.25 -17.75
C ASP A 186 12.87 40.21 -19.26
N ALA A 187 12.07 40.83 -20.15
CA ALA A 187 12.40 41.35 -21.50
C ALA A 187 12.58 40.31 -22.65
N MET A 188 11.64 40.24 -23.61
CA MET A 188 11.58 40.98 -24.92
C MET A 188 12.47 40.35 -26.02
N ASP A 189 12.13 40.36 -27.33
CA ASP A 189 11.22 41.27 -28.06
C ASP A 189 10.48 40.60 -29.26
N TYR A 190 9.75 41.40 -30.04
CA TYR A 190 8.94 41.10 -31.22
C TYR A 190 9.72 40.53 -32.44
N HIS A 191 9.01 39.83 -33.32
CA HIS A 191 8.90 40.35 -34.70
C HIS A 191 7.60 39.98 -35.43
N GLN A 192 7.05 40.99 -36.08
CA GLN A 192 5.84 40.98 -36.90
C GLN A 192 6.19 40.65 -38.36
N ASN A 193 5.34 39.90 -39.07
CA ASN A 193 4.89 40.31 -40.41
C ASN A 193 3.66 39.57 -40.94
N THR A 194 2.93 40.27 -41.81
CA THR A 194 1.57 39.99 -42.28
C THR A 194 1.50 39.79 -43.81
N THR A 195 0.32 39.39 -44.31
CA THR A 195 -0.09 39.31 -45.73
C THR A 195 0.47 38.12 -46.54
N GLY A 196 -0.27 37.52 -47.47
CA GLY A 196 -1.70 37.70 -47.79
C GLY A 196 -2.15 36.90 -49.02
N ASP A 197 -3.41 36.46 -48.99
CA ASP A 197 -4.32 36.08 -50.10
C ASP A 197 -3.90 35.05 -51.19
N GLY A 198 -4.90 34.37 -51.77
CA GLY A 198 -4.88 34.09 -53.21
C GLY A 198 -4.83 32.64 -53.70
N SER A 199 -6.01 32.11 -54.03
CA SER A 199 -6.29 31.19 -55.17
C SER A 199 -6.31 29.67 -54.94
N ALA A 200 -6.88 28.97 -55.93
CA ALA A 200 -7.62 27.73 -55.74
C ALA A 200 -7.27 26.62 -56.76
N SER A 201 -7.74 25.41 -56.42
CA SER A 201 -8.30 24.38 -57.31
C SER A 201 -7.51 23.08 -57.59
N LYS A 202 -8.25 21.99 -57.31
CA LYS A 202 -8.40 20.73 -58.06
C LYS A 202 -7.31 19.64 -58.08
N SER A 203 -7.86 18.41 -58.03
CA SER A 203 -7.26 17.09 -58.30
C SER A 203 -6.19 16.61 -57.32
N GLY A 204 -6.10 15.31 -56.97
CA GLY A 204 -6.98 14.19 -57.31
C GLY A 204 -6.17 12.91 -57.52
N GLY A 205 -6.46 11.84 -56.76
CA GLY A 205 -5.94 10.50 -57.04
C GLY A 205 -5.02 9.91 -55.95
N LYS A 206 -5.48 8.76 -55.44
CA LYS A 206 -4.77 7.71 -54.66
C LYS A 206 -3.27 7.57 -54.96
N SER A 207 -2.47 7.35 -53.90
CA SER A 207 -1.81 6.04 -53.66
C SER A 207 -0.99 6.00 -52.36
N GLY A 208 -0.90 4.83 -51.73
CA GLY A 208 0.35 4.38 -51.09
C GLY A 208 0.64 4.81 -49.63
N PHE A 209 0.23 3.95 -48.69
CA PHE A 209 1.08 3.39 -47.62
C PHE A 209 2.26 4.24 -47.09
N GLY A 210 2.14 4.78 -45.87
CA GLY A 210 3.24 5.38 -45.12
C GLY A 210 2.77 6.52 -44.21
N GLY A 211 2.69 6.28 -42.90
CA GLY A 211 2.07 7.23 -41.96
C GLY A 211 2.26 6.92 -40.48
N VAL A 212 3.44 6.44 -40.09
CA VAL A 212 3.86 6.50 -38.67
C VAL A 212 4.42 7.89 -38.42
N SER A 213 3.57 8.80 -37.97
CA SER A 213 3.96 10.17 -37.66
C SER A 213 3.05 10.76 -36.58
N GLY A 214 3.62 11.08 -35.40
CA GLY A 214 2.92 11.89 -34.40
C GLY A 214 2.75 11.29 -33.00
N GLY A 215 3.42 10.19 -32.65
CA GLY A 215 3.57 9.78 -31.24
C GLY A 215 4.50 10.76 -30.53
N GLY A 216 3.96 11.91 -30.10
CA GLY A 216 4.72 12.91 -29.35
C GLY A 216 5.01 12.45 -27.93
N VAL A 217 5.98 13.09 -27.26
CA VAL A 217 6.27 12.86 -25.83
C VAL A 217 5.00 13.01 -24.96
N LEU A 218 4.05 13.86 -25.39
CA LEU A 218 2.75 14.02 -24.76
C LEU A 218 1.81 12.79 -24.90
N ASP A 219 1.86 12.05 -26.01
CA ASP A 219 1.03 10.86 -26.24
C ASP A 219 1.54 9.68 -25.39
N GLU A 220 2.88 9.51 -25.29
CA GLU A 220 3.48 8.54 -24.37
C GLU A 220 3.17 8.89 -22.90
N LEU A 221 3.34 10.16 -22.50
CA LEU A 221 3.05 10.62 -21.13
C LEU A 221 1.56 10.48 -20.77
N MET A 222 0.64 10.74 -21.71
CA MET A 222 -0.80 10.47 -21.53
C MET A 222 -1.07 8.97 -21.38
N ARG A 223 -0.35 8.11 -22.11
CA ARG A 223 -0.50 6.66 -22.04
C ARG A 223 0.04 6.09 -20.72
N GLU A 224 1.14 6.63 -20.20
CA GLU A 224 1.66 6.32 -18.87
C GLU A 224 0.69 6.76 -17.76
N GLU A 225 0.11 7.97 -17.85
CA GLU A 225 -0.90 8.44 -16.90
C GLU A 225 -2.17 7.57 -16.95
N GLU A 226 -2.58 7.14 -18.15
CA GLU A 226 -3.70 6.22 -18.35
C GLU A 226 -3.41 4.83 -17.75
N GLN A 227 -2.20 4.30 -17.89
CA GLN A 227 -1.79 3.03 -17.25
C GLN A 227 -1.62 3.15 -15.72
N ALA A 228 -1.14 4.27 -15.22
CA ALA A 228 -1.09 4.53 -13.77
C ALA A 228 -2.51 4.58 -13.18
N LYS A 229 -3.46 5.23 -13.87
CA LYS A 229 -4.89 5.22 -13.50
C LYS A 229 -5.50 3.83 -13.64
N GLU A 230 -5.16 3.08 -14.69
CA GLU A 230 -5.56 1.67 -14.87
C GLU A 230 -5.16 0.84 -13.64
N GLN A 231 -3.89 0.88 -13.25
CA GLN A 231 -3.36 0.10 -12.13
C GLN A 231 -3.88 0.57 -10.76
N GLN A 232 -4.14 1.87 -10.59
CA GLN A 232 -4.73 2.41 -9.36
C GLN A 232 -6.24 2.13 -9.24
N ASN A 233 -6.98 2.13 -10.36
CA ASN A 233 -8.42 1.92 -10.41
C ASN A 233 -8.84 0.46 -10.59
N ARG A 234 -7.95 -0.43 -11.05
CA ARG A 234 -8.18 -1.88 -11.04
C ARG A 234 -8.54 -2.31 -9.62
N LYS A 235 -9.72 -2.89 -9.46
CA LYS A 235 -10.14 -3.56 -8.22
C LYS A 235 -10.57 -4.98 -8.52
N ASP A 236 -10.52 -5.77 -7.48
CA ASP A 236 -11.01 -7.15 -7.41
C ASP A 236 -12.54 -7.24 -7.56
N TYR A 237 -13.28 -6.20 -7.13
CA TYR A 237 -14.72 -6.10 -7.33
C TYR A 237 -15.09 -5.27 -8.57
N TRP A 238 -15.90 -5.85 -9.46
CA TRP A 238 -16.42 -5.19 -10.67
C TRP A 238 -17.92 -4.88 -10.60
N LEU A 239 -18.66 -5.50 -9.68
CA LEU A 239 -20.11 -5.38 -9.64
C LEU A 239 -20.57 -3.92 -9.37
N CYS A 240 -21.53 -3.45 -10.17
CA CYS A 240 -22.04 -2.08 -10.14
C CYS A 240 -23.57 -2.07 -10.25
N GLU A 241 -24.23 -1.04 -9.73
CA GLU A 241 -25.69 -0.88 -9.82
C GLU A 241 -26.12 -0.44 -11.23
N GLY A 242 -27.29 -0.91 -11.68
CA GLY A 242 -27.87 -0.57 -12.98
C GLY A 242 -27.17 -1.23 -14.18
N ILE A 243 -26.51 -2.37 -14.00
CA ILE A 243 -25.95 -3.18 -15.09
C ILE A 243 -26.76 -4.48 -15.28
N VAL A 244 -26.73 -5.05 -16.48
CA VAL A 244 -27.38 -6.33 -16.80
C VAL A 244 -26.37 -7.46 -16.73
N VAL A 245 -26.54 -8.37 -15.77
CA VAL A 245 -25.69 -9.55 -15.59
C VAL A 245 -26.42 -10.84 -15.99
N LYS A 246 -25.66 -11.89 -16.25
CA LYS A 246 -26.14 -13.24 -16.50
C LYS A 246 -25.74 -14.15 -15.33
N VAL A 247 -26.71 -14.79 -14.70
CA VAL A 247 -26.47 -15.63 -13.52
C VAL A 247 -25.97 -17.01 -13.97
N MET A 248 -24.81 -17.42 -13.46
CA MET A 248 -24.13 -18.67 -13.83
C MET A 248 -24.03 -19.68 -12.68
N SER A 249 -24.59 -19.35 -11.51
CA SER A 249 -24.69 -20.28 -10.38
C SER A 249 -25.40 -21.58 -10.75
N LYS A 250 -24.70 -22.70 -10.54
CA LYS A 250 -25.26 -24.07 -10.59
C LYS A 250 -25.69 -24.56 -9.20
N GLY A 251 -25.28 -23.86 -8.14
CA GLY A 251 -25.47 -24.25 -6.73
C GLY A 251 -26.82 -23.86 -6.13
N LEU A 252 -27.58 -22.97 -6.78
CA LEU A 252 -28.98 -22.66 -6.47
C LEU A 252 -29.89 -23.85 -6.84
N ALA A 253 -29.70 -24.98 -6.15
CA ALA A 253 -30.28 -26.28 -6.41
C ALA A 253 -31.76 -26.42 -5.97
N ASN A 254 -32.59 -25.45 -6.37
CA ASN A 254 -34.04 -25.59 -6.41
C ASN A 254 -34.57 -25.10 -7.77
N LYS A 255 -34.38 -25.99 -8.76
CA LYS A 255 -34.74 -25.87 -10.18
C LYS A 255 -33.88 -24.90 -10.99
N ASP A 256 -33.81 -25.16 -12.31
CA ASP A 256 -33.22 -24.35 -13.38
C ASP A 256 -33.89 -22.98 -13.59
N ALA A 257 -34.49 -22.41 -12.53
CA ALA A 257 -35.28 -21.19 -12.56
C ALA A 257 -34.45 -19.93 -12.79
N TYR A 258 -33.14 -19.97 -12.56
CA TYR A 258 -32.24 -18.80 -12.57
C TYR A 258 -30.94 -18.99 -13.37
N TYR A 259 -30.50 -20.23 -13.61
CA TYR A 259 -29.26 -20.50 -14.36
C TYR A 259 -29.34 -20.00 -15.81
N LYS A 260 -28.29 -19.31 -16.26
CA LYS A 260 -28.16 -18.61 -17.55
C LYS A 260 -29.17 -17.48 -17.81
N LYS A 261 -30.00 -17.11 -16.83
CA LYS A 261 -30.96 -16.01 -16.98
C LYS A 261 -30.30 -14.65 -16.82
N LYS A 262 -30.89 -13.65 -17.46
CA LYS A 262 -30.46 -12.25 -17.41
C LYS A 262 -31.26 -11.50 -16.33
N GLY A 263 -30.56 -10.68 -15.55
CA GLY A 263 -31.17 -9.82 -14.53
C GLY A 263 -30.45 -8.49 -14.42
N VAL A 264 -31.11 -7.52 -13.80
CA VAL A 264 -30.58 -6.17 -13.57
C VAL A 264 -30.08 -6.08 -12.14
N VAL A 265 -28.83 -5.66 -11.93
CA VAL A 265 -28.30 -5.40 -10.59
C VAL A 265 -29.00 -4.16 -10.02
N ARG A 266 -29.86 -4.36 -9.03
CA ARG A 266 -30.59 -3.27 -8.36
C ARG A 266 -29.73 -2.58 -7.33
N ARG A 267 -29.02 -3.35 -6.51
CA ARG A 267 -28.19 -2.88 -5.40
C ARG A 267 -26.96 -3.76 -5.25
N VAL A 268 -25.85 -3.18 -4.79
CA VAL A 268 -24.64 -3.93 -4.43
C VAL A 268 -24.39 -3.84 -2.93
N ILE A 269 -24.17 -4.99 -2.30
CA ILE A 269 -23.90 -5.18 -0.88
C ILE A 269 -22.47 -5.69 -0.75
N ASP A 270 -21.73 -5.13 0.22
CA ASP A 270 -20.33 -5.48 0.53
C ASP A 270 -19.38 -5.43 -0.68
N LYS A 271 -19.74 -4.70 -1.75
CA LYS A 271 -19.04 -4.58 -3.06
C LYS A 271 -19.03 -5.84 -3.93
N TYR A 272 -19.14 -7.04 -3.33
CA TYR A 272 -19.06 -8.33 -4.03
C TYR A 272 -20.42 -8.97 -4.33
N VAL A 273 -21.48 -8.66 -3.56
CA VAL A 273 -22.79 -9.34 -3.65
C VAL A 273 -23.84 -8.42 -4.27
N GLY A 274 -24.53 -8.88 -5.32
CA GLY A 274 -25.60 -8.13 -5.98
C GLY A 274 -27.00 -8.62 -5.60
N GLU A 275 -27.92 -7.68 -5.36
CA GLU A 275 -29.37 -7.92 -5.43
C GLU A 275 -29.80 -7.82 -6.91
N ILE A 276 -30.15 -8.95 -7.54
CA ILE A 276 -30.37 -9.03 -9.00
C ILE A 276 -31.85 -9.24 -9.30
N GLU A 277 -32.52 -8.25 -9.88
CA GLU A 277 -33.90 -8.40 -10.34
C GLU A 277 -33.93 -9.17 -11.67
N ILE A 278 -34.39 -10.43 -11.63
CA ILE A 278 -34.41 -11.31 -12.81
C ILE A 278 -35.60 -10.98 -13.70
N LEU A 279 -35.33 -10.68 -14.98
CA LEU A 279 -36.29 -10.12 -15.93
C LEU A 279 -37.54 -11.00 -16.15
N GLU A 280 -37.40 -12.32 -16.09
CA GLU A 280 -38.51 -13.26 -16.32
C GLU A 280 -39.43 -13.42 -15.11
N ASN A 281 -38.86 -13.50 -13.89
CA ASN A 281 -39.60 -13.92 -12.69
C ASN A 281 -39.79 -12.79 -11.66
N LYS A 282 -39.14 -11.64 -11.83
CA LYS A 282 -39.07 -10.50 -10.86
C LYS A 282 -38.59 -10.86 -9.44
N HIS A 283 -38.09 -12.07 -9.23
CA HIS A 283 -37.38 -12.43 -7.99
C HIS A 283 -36.04 -11.71 -7.94
N ILE A 284 -35.63 -11.38 -6.71
CA ILE A 284 -34.39 -10.65 -6.41
C ILE A 284 -33.48 -11.52 -5.53
N PRO A 285 -32.83 -12.56 -6.09
CA PRO A 285 -31.78 -13.28 -5.37
C PRO A 285 -30.58 -12.37 -5.08
N ARG A 286 -29.91 -12.65 -3.95
CA ARG A 286 -28.57 -12.13 -3.64
C ARG A 286 -27.55 -13.12 -4.17
N VAL A 287 -26.65 -12.67 -5.04
CA VAL A 287 -25.67 -13.53 -5.74
C VAL A 287 -24.31 -12.84 -5.72
N ASP A 288 -23.23 -13.59 -5.49
CA ASP A 288 -21.86 -13.07 -5.51
C ASP A 288 -21.35 -12.89 -6.95
N GLN A 289 -20.46 -11.91 -7.17
CA GLN A 289 -19.88 -11.63 -8.49
C GLN A 289 -19.19 -12.83 -9.16
N GLU A 290 -18.66 -13.80 -8.39
CA GLU A 290 -18.07 -15.04 -8.92
C GLU A 290 -19.10 -15.92 -9.68
N GLU A 291 -20.38 -15.79 -9.35
CA GLU A 291 -21.46 -16.55 -9.97
C GLU A 291 -22.18 -15.74 -11.08
N LEU A 292 -21.59 -14.61 -11.50
CA LEU A 292 -22.15 -13.67 -12.48
C LEU A 292 -21.21 -13.48 -13.68
N GLU A 293 -21.81 -13.29 -14.84
CA GLU A 293 -21.14 -13.01 -16.11
C GLU A 293 -21.61 -11.65 -16.65
N THR A 294 -20.69 -10.83 -17.16
CA THR A 294 -21.02 -9.57 -17.83
C THR A 294 -21.82 -9.87 -19.10
N VAL A 295 -22.80 -9.01 -19.43
CA VAL A 295 -23.58 -9.16 -20.67
C VAL A 295 -23.17 -8.06 -21.63
N ILE A 296 -22.66 -8.42 -22.80
CA ILE A 296 -22.34 -7.46 -23.87
C ILE A 296 -23.63 -7.21 -24.69
N PRO A 297 -24.02 -5.94 -24.96
CA PRO A 297 -25.14 -5.63 -25.82
C PRO A 297 -24.77 -5.79 -27.30
N GLN A 298 -25.74 -5.60 -28.20
CA GLN A 298 -25.45 -5.42 -29.61
C GLN A 298 -24.68 -4.12 -29.87
N ILE A 299 -23.97 -4.06 -30.99
CA ILE A 299 -23.27 -2.87 -31.48
C ILE A 299 -24.24 -1.67 -31.52
N GLY A 300 -23.77 -0.51 -31.08
CA GLY A 300 -24.59 0.70 -30.87
C GLY A 300 -25.29 0.78 -29.51
N GLY A 301 -25.27 -0.30 -28.72
CA GLY A 301 -25.83 -0.36 -27.37
C GLY A 301 -25.00 0.33 -26.30
N LEU A 302 -25.66 0.74 -25.20
CA LEU A 302 -25.05 1.36 -24.03
C LEU A 302 -24.42 0.32 -23.10
N VAL A 303 -23.19 0.60 -22.68
CA VAL A 303 -22.42 -0.17 -21.70
C VAL A 303 -21.92 0.75 -20.57
N ARG A 304 -21.76 0.17 -19.39
CA ARG A 304 -21.00 0.73 -18.28
C ARG A 304 -19.61 0.11 -18.29
N ILE A 305 -18.58 0.94 -18.11
CA ILE A 305 -17.22 0.48 -17.81
C ILE A 305 -17.18 0.13 -16.31
N VAL A 306 -16.98 -1.14 -15.98
CA VAL A 306 -17.07 -1.68 -14.60
C VAL A 306 -15.71 -1.77 -13.90
N ASN A 307 -14.61 -1.84 -14.64
CA ASN A 307 -13.24 -1.87 -14.11
C ASN A 307 -12.28 -1.05 -15.00
N GLY A 308 -11.02 -0.94 -14.56
CA GLY A 308 -9.96 -0.23 -15.30
C GLY A 308 -10.00 1.30 -15.19
N ALA A 309 -9.22 2.01 -16.02
CA ALA A 309 -8.97 3.44 -15.88
C ALA A 309 -10.24 4.31 -15.88
N TYR A 310 -11.26 3.93 -16.67
CA TYR A 310 -12.50 4.68 -16.89
C TYR A 310 -13.70 4.18 -16.08
N ARG A 311 -13.46 3.39 -15.03
CA ARG A 311 -14.49 2.80 -14.17
C ARG A 311 -15.61 3.79 -13.82
N GLY A 312 -16.86 3.35 -13.98
CA GLY A 312 -18.08 4.13 -13.74
C GLY A 312 -18.56 4.94 -14.95
N SER A 313 -17.75 5.13 -15.99
CA SER A 313 -18.13 5.86 -17.20
C SER A 313 -19.17 5.08 -18.02
N ASN A 314 -20.09 5.82 -18.66
CA ASN A 314 -21.01 5.24 -19.65
C ASN A 314 -20.42 5.40 -21.05
N ALA A 315 -20.48 4.33 -21.83
CA ALA A 315 -19.97 4.29 -23.19
C ALA A 315 -20.97 3.59 -24.14
N ARG A 316 -20.80 3.82 -25.43
CA ARG A 316 -21.48 3.10 -26.51
C ARG A 316 -20.53 2.10 -27.16
N LEU A 317 -21.01 0.88 -27.37
CA LEU A 317 -20.26 -0.17 -28.07
C LEU A 317 -20.21 0.14 -29.58
N LEU A 318 -19.02 0.22 -30.17
CA LEU A 318 -18.80 0.50 -31.59
C LEU A 318 -18.47 -0.76 -32.40
N ALA A 319 -17.64 -1.64 -31.85
CA ALA A 319 -17.27 -2.91 -32.47
C ALA A 319 -16.87 -3.93 -31.40
N ILE A 320 -16.88 -5.20 -31.81
CA ILE A 320 -16.56 -6.36 -30.98
C ILE A 320 -15.48 -7.14 -31.74
N ASP A 321 -14.38 -7.50 -31.06
CA ASP A 321 -13.31 -8.35 -31.56
C ASP A 321 -13.38 -9.70 -30.81
N THR A 322 -13.90 -10.71 -31.49
CA THR A 322 -14.10 -12.06 -30.95
C THR A 322 -12.80 -12.81 -30.69
N ASP A 323 -11.71 -12.43 -31.36
CA ASP A 323 -10.47 -13.20 -31.39
C ASP A 323 -9.61 -12.82 -30.18
N HIS A 324 -9.69 -11.56 -29.76
CA HIS A 324 -8.98 -11.00 -28.59
C HIS A 324 -9.88 -10.80 -27.36
N PHE A 325 -11.15 -11.24 -27.40
CA PHE A 325 -12.15 -10.99 -26.34
C PHE A 325 -12.26 -9.51 -25.91
N SER A 326 -12.11 -8.60 -26.88
CA SER A 326 -12.03 -7.16 -26.63
C SER A 326 -13.05 -6.37 -27.44
N ALA A 327 -13.38 -5.17 -26.97
CA ALA A 327 -14.37 -4.30 -27.55
C ALA A 327 -13.79 -2.92 -27.89
N LYS A 328 -14.43 -2.25 -28.86
CA LYS A 328 -14.22 -0.83 -29.15
C LYS A 328 -15.40 -0.06 -28.59
N VAL A 329 -15.15 0.83 -27.64
CA VAL A 329 -16.21 1.62 -26.97
C VAL A 329 -15.90 3.10 -27.04
N LYS A 330 -16.94 3.94 -27.16
CA LYS A 330 -16.83 5.40 -27.11
C LYS A 330 -17.54 5.92 -25.88
N ILE A 331 -16.86 6.68 -25.03
CA ILE A 331 -17.46 7.31 -23.85
C ILE A 331 -18.45 8.39 -24.31
N GLU A 332 -19.66 8.40 -23.74
CA GLU A 332 -20.73 9.38 -24.05
C GLU A 332 -21.10 10.28 -22.86
N LYS A 333 -20.60 9.98 -21.64
CA LYS A 333 -20.90 10.77 -20.43
C LYS A 333 -19.70 10.78 -19.50
N GLY A 334 -19.23 11.98 -19.17
CA GLY A 334 -18.20 12.24 -18.17
C GLY A 334 -17.14 13.22 -18.65
N ILE A 335 -16.04 13.31 -17.90
CA ILE A 335 -14.90 14.19 -18.18
C ILE A 335 -14.18 13.80 -19.49
N TYR A 336 -14.30 12.52 -19.89
CA TYR A 336 -13.68 11.93 -21.08
C TYR A 336 -14.68 11.71 -22.23
N ASP A 337 -15.76 12.51 -22.29
CA ASP A 337 -16.74 12.42 -23.38
C ASP A 337 -16.06 12.51 -24.76
N GLY A 338 -16.51 11.68 -25.69
CA GLY A 338 -15.93 11.56 -27.01
C GLY A 338 -14.72 10.63 -27.13
N LYS A 339 -14.00 10.28 -26.05
CA LYS A 339 -12.82 9.39 -26.14
C LYS A 339 -13.22 7.98 -26.58
N VAL A 340 -12.47 7.42 -27.53
CA VAL A 340 -12.66 6.07 -28.09
C VAL A 340 -11.58 5.15 -27.55
N LEU A 341 -12.00 4.13 -26.81
CA LEU A 341 -11.12 3.05 -26.33
C LEU A 341 -11.12 1.94 -27.38
N LYS A 342 -9.91 1.55 -27.82
CA LYS A 342 -9.72 0.67 -28.99
C LYS A 342 -9.69 -0.83 -28.67
N ALA A 343 -9.38 -1.17 -27.43
CA ALA A 343 -9.37 -2.52 -26.88
C ALA A 343 -9.69 -2.39 -25.38
N ILE A 344 -10.90 -2.79 -25.00
CA ILE A 344 -11.29 -2.98 -23.60
C ILE A 344 -11.85 -4.40 -23.44
N ASP A 345 -11.46 -5.10 -22.38
CA ASP A 345 -11.80 -6.50 -22.21
C ASP A 345 -13.28 -6.70 -21.85
N TYR A 346 -13.85 -7.84 -22.23
CA TYR A 346 -15.26 -8.17 -21.97
C TYR A 346 -15.62 -8.23 -20.47
N GLU A 347 -14.65 -8.47 -19.59
CA GLU A 347 -14.83 -8.44 -18.14
C GLU A 347 -15.01 -7.00 -17.60
N ASP A 348 -14.49 -6.01 -18.34
CA ASP A 348 -14.44 -4.61 -17.91
C ASP A 348 -15.61 -3.78 -18.45
N ILE A 349 -16.44 -4.35 -19.32
CA ILE A 349 -17.66 -3.72 -19.84
C ILE A 349 -18.90 -4.58 -19.59
N CYS A 350 -19.99 -3.93 -19.20
CA CYS A 350 -21.27 -4.60 -18.99
C CYS A 350 -22.42 -3.76 -19.55
N LYS A 351 -23.42 -4.40 -20.15
CA LYS A 351 -24.62 -3.74 -20.67
C LYS A 351 -25.28 -2.91 -19.57
N LEU A 352 -25.61 -1.66 -19.87
CA LEU A 352 -26.39 -0.82 -18.96
C LEU A 352 -27.85 -1.30 -18.94
N GLY A 353 -28.40 -1.49 -17.74
CA GLY A 353 -29.83 -1.68 -17.53
C GLY A 353 -30.51 -0.32 -17.53
N VAL A 354 -31.49 -0.15 -18.43
CA VAL A 354 -32.33 1.05 -18.54
C VAL A 354 -33.62 0.82 -17.76
#